data_AF-A0A3A1VHU7-F1
#
_entry.id   AF-A0A3A1VHU7-F1
#
_cell.length_a   1.000
_cell.length_b   1.000
_cell.length_c   1.000
_cell.angle_alpha   90.00
_cell.angle_beta   90.00
_cell.angle_gamma   90.00
#
_symmetry.space_group_name_H-M   'P 1'
#
loop_
_entity.id
_entity.type
_entity.pdbx_description
1 polymer ?
#
loop_
_entity_poly.entity_id
_entity_poly.type
_entity_poly.pdbx_seq_one_letter_code
_entity_poly.pdbx_strand_id
1 'polypeptide(L)'
;MGIEYMDLYNKSKLFINKGITKRNESDMSEFLLWASLSLELLGKATLAFIHPSLVVDPNDPKGLLVACGYKNHDDFKTIQAKTVFERLHVNLSIPKFDHKKKDFCMSLANKRNAELHSGLLPFDGLRLDLILPHFWEICVILLQFQGKNLDEWIGSDEAIRALKIITDHSATLKTIVESRVDACRNNYREKYKFDQPHIIYDVDDNKELIPCPACNNVALAYGEFNDKVCEGESEDNPWHAVYTYYYDTTEVHCRYCDLKLIGYEEVEIVIKDIVFTKTTEEEPDYDYDYGND
;
A
#
# COMPACT_ATOMS: atom_id res chain seq x y z
N MET A 1 -9.51 -10.20 -26.68
CA MET A 1 -10.00 -9.23 -25.68
C MET A 1 -9.41 -9.66 -24.34
N GLY A 2 -8.39 -8.97 -23.82
CA GLY A 2 -7.46 -9.56 -22.83
C GLY A 2 -7.01 -8.66 -21.68
N ILE A 3 -7.57 -7.46 -21.56
CA ILE A 3 -7.21 -6.45 -20.54
C ILE A 3 -8.43 -5.71 -19.98
N GLU A 4 -9.64 -6.23 -20.23
CA GLU A 4 -10.83 -5.66 -19.61
C GLU A 4 -10.79 -5.87 -18.10
N TYR A 5 -11.24 -4.84 -17.37
CA TYR A 5 -11.33 -4.83 -15.92
C TYR A 5 -11.99 -6.12 -15.37
N MET A 6 -13.18 -6.46 -15.89
CA MET A 6 -13.94 -7.61 -15.39
C MET A 6 -13.27 -8.95 -15.69
N ASP A 7 -12.55 -9.08 -16.79
CA ASP A 7 -11.82 -10.31 -17.12
C ASP A 7 -10.69 -10.56 -16.11
N LEU A 8 -9.92 -9.52 -15.79
CA LEU A 8 -8.84 -9.59 -14.79
C LEU A 8 -9.40 -9.89 -13.39
N TYR A 9 -10.48 -9.21 -13.00
CA TYR A 9 -11.17 -9.44 -11.74
C TYR A 9 -11.71 -10.88 -11.62
N ASN A 10 -12.41 -11.37 -12.65
CA ASN A 10 -12.96 -12.73 -12.65
C ASN A 10 -11.85 -13.80 -12.65
N LYS A 11 -10.72 -13.52 -13.32
CA LYS A 11 -9.56 -14.42 -13.30
C LYS A 11 -8.87 -14.43 -11.93
N SER A 12 -8.78 -13.28 -11.24
CA SER A 12 -8.25 -13.23 -9.88
C SER A 12 -9.11 -14.06 -8.93
N LYS A 13 -10.44 -13.96 -9.05
CA LYS A 13 -11.42 -14.78 -8.34
C LYS A 13 -11.22 -16.28 -8.60
N LEU A 14 -11.08 -16.67 -9.86
CA LEU A 14 -10.81 -18.08 -10.20
C LEU A 14 -9.54 -18.60 -9.52
N PHE A 15 -8.47 -17.81 -9.53
CA PHE A 15 -7.17 -18.21 -9.00
C PHE A 15 -7.17 -18.32 -7.47
N ILE A 16 -7.79 -17.37 -6.76
CA ILE A 16 -7.87 -17.49 -5.30
C ILE A 16 -8.74 -18.68 -4.89
N ASN A 17 -9.81 -18.99 -5.62
CA ASN A 17 -10.63 -20.17 -5.36
C ASN A 17 -9.84 -21.47 -5.53
N LYS A 18 -8.97 -21.57 -6.56
CA LYS A 18 -8.02 -22.70 -6.67
C LYS A 18 -7.10 -22.79 -5.46
N GLY A 19 -6.56 -21.65 -5.03
CA GLY A 19 -5.76 -21.58 -3.81
C GLY A 19 -6.53 -22.10 -2.60
N ILE A 20 -7.76 -21.63 -2.37
CA ILE A 20 -8.60 -22.04 -1.24
C ILE A 20 -8.85 -23.56 -1.27
N THR A 21 -9.09 -24.15 -2.44
CA THR A 21 -9.17 -25.61 -2.59
C THR A 21 -7.89 -26.29 -2.10
N LYS A 22 -6.71 -25.81 -2.52
CA LYS A 22 -5.42 -26.35 -2.10
C LYS A 22 -5.14 -26.20 -0.62
N ARG A 23 -5.50 -25.06 -0.03
CA ARG A 23 -5.45 -24.87 1.43
C ARG A 23 -6.33 -25.88 2.16
N ASN A 24 -7.53 -26.16 1.66
CA ASN A 24 -8.44 -27.14 2.27
C ASN A 24 -7.90 -28.58 2.14
N GLU A 25 -7.09 -28.85 1.12
CA GLU A 25 -6.30 -30.09 0.95
C GLU A 25 -5.00 -30.10 1.80
N SER A 26 -4.76 -29.06 2.60
CA SER A 26 -3.54 -28.84 3.39
C SER A 26 -2.26 -28.62 2.58
N ASP A 27 -2.39 -28.29 1.29
CA ASP A 27 -1.28 -27.87 0.43
C ASP A 27 -1.09 -26.35 0.50
N MET A 28 -0.28 -25.92 1.47
CA MET A 28 -0.07 -24.51 1.78
C MET A 28 0.86 -23.82 0.77
N SER A 29 1.83 -24.54 0.23
CA SER A 29 2.73 -24.01 -0.79
C SER A 29 1.97 -23.72 -2.09
N GLU A 30 1.12 -24.66 -2.53
CA GLU A 30 0.28 -24.43 -3.70
C GLU A 30 -0.79 -23.36 -3.45
N PHE A 31 -1.36 -23.28 -2.23
CA PHE A 31 -2.22 -22.15 -1.84
C PHE A 31 -1.52 -20.81 -2.03
N LEU A 32 -0.29 -20.64 -1.51
CA LEU A 32 0.46 -19.39 -1.60
C LEU A 32 0.84 -19.04 -3.03
N LEU A 33 1.15 -20.03 -3.86
CA LEU A 33 1.37 -19.82 -5.29
C LEU A 33 0.11 -19.24 -5.95
N TRP A 34 -1.04 -19.88 -5.78
CA TRP A 34 -2.31 -19.40 -6.34
C TRP A 34 -2.72 -18.03 -5.77
N ALA A 35 -2.53 -17.80 -4.47
CA ALA A 35 -2.80 -16.53 -3.82
C ALA A 35 -1.93 -15.40 -4.40
N SER A 36 -0.63 -15.65 -4.62
CA SER A 36 0.28 -14.66 -5.22
C SER A 36 -0.13 -14.26 -6.65
N LEU A 37 -0.54 -15.23 -7.47
CA LEU A 37 -1.01 -15.00 -8.82
C LEU A 37 -2.35 -14.24 -8.82
N SER A 38 -3.24 -14.62 -7.91
CA SER A 38 -4.52 -13.93 -7.73
C SER A 38 -4.32 -12.47 -7.30
N LEU A 39 -3.40 -12.20 -6.37
CA LEU A 39 -3.10 -10.84 -5.90
C LEU A 39 -2.54 -9.96 -7.02
N GLU A 40 -1.65 -10.48 -7.88
CA GLU A 40 -1.20 -9.73 -9.05
C GLU A 40 -2.36 -9.41 -9.98
N LEU A 41 -3.22 -10.39 -10.27
CA LEU A 41 -4.39 -10.18 -11.14
C LEU A 41 -5.38 -9.19 -10.54
N LEU A 42 -5.60 -9.24 -9.23
CA LEU A 42 -6.44 -8.28 -8.51
C LEU A 42 -5.84 -6.88 -8.59
N GLY A 43 -4.52 -6.72 -8.39
CA GLY A 43 -3.85 -5.44 -8.56
C GLY A 43 -3.94 -4.90 -10.00
N LYS A 44 -3.79 -5.77 -11.01
CA LYS A 44 -4.03 -5.40 -12.42
C LYS A 44 -5.49 -5.01 -12.67
N ALA A 45 -6.44 -5.70 -12.05
CA ALA A 45 -7.85 -5.33 -12.13
C ALA A 45 -8.09 -3.95 -11.52
N THR A 46 -7.48 -3.63 -10.37
CA THR A 46 -7.54 -2.29 -9.76
C THR A 46 -7.00 -1.20 -10.70
N LEU A 47 -5.90 -1.46 -11.41
CA LEU A 47 -5.37 -0.53 -12.41
C LEU A 47 -6.31 -0.38 -13.62
N ALA A 48 -6.82 -1.50 -14.13
CA ALA A 48 -7.75 -1.51 -15.27
C ALA A 48 -9.12 -0.89 -14.94
N PHE A 49 -9.53 -0.90 -13.67
CA PHE A 49 -10.74 -0.23 -13.19
C PHE A 49 -10.70 1.28 -13.44
N ILE A 50 -9.50 1.89 -13.35
CA ILE A 50 -9.29 3.27 -13.79
C ILE A 50 -9.17 3.31 -15.32
N HIS A 51 -8.18 2.60 -15.87
CA HIS A 51 -8.03 2.49 -17.32
C HIS A 51 -7.10 1.32 -17.73
N PRO A 52 -7.42 0.55 -18.80
CA PRO A 52 -6.57 -0.57 -19.26
C PRO A 52 -5.13 -0.20 -19.64
N SER A 53 -4.85 1.06 -19.99
CA SER A 53 -3.49 1.53 -20.30
C SER A 53 -2.54 1.41 -19.11
N LEU A 54 -3.07 1.40 -17.88
CA LEU A 54 -2.30 1.21 -16.66
C LEU A 54 -1.85 -0.24 -16.46
N VAL A 55 -2.31 -1.19 -17.28
CA VAL A 55 -1.90 -2.61 -17.21
C VAL A 55 -0.96 -3.02 -18.35
N VAL A 56 -1.02 -2.31 -19.47
CA VAL A 56 -0.18 -2.61 -20.64
C VAL A 56 1.28 -2.24 -20.39
N ASP A 57 2.20 -3.05 -20.92
CA ASP A 57 3.62 -2.68 -20.97
C ASP A 57 3.79 -1.42 -21.83
N PRO A 58 4.34 -0.31 -21.28
CA PRO A 58 4.49 0.93 -22.03
C PRO A 58 5.39 0.79 -23.28
N ASN A 59 6.21 -0.26 -23.35
CA ASN A 59 7.06 -0.54 -24.50
C ASN A 59 6.38 -1.43 -25.55
N ASP A 60 5.09 -1.75 -25.38
CA ASP A 60 4.31 -2.53 -26.33
C ASP A 60 3.22 -1.68 -27.01
N PRO A 61 3.50 -1.10 -28.20
CA PRO A 61 2.54 -0.30 -28.94
C PRO A 61 1.25 -1.04 -29.27
N LYS A 62 1.30 -2.37 -29.48
CA LYS A 62 0.09 -3.15 -29.79
C LYS A 62 -0.84 -3.13 -28.58
N GLY A 63 -0.29 -3.40 -27.40
CA GLY A 63 -1.02 -3.35 -26.15
C GLY A 63 -1.66 -1.98 -25.93
N LEU A 64 -0.95 -0.88 -26.22
CA LEU A 64 -1.49 0.47 -26.05
C LEU A 64 -2.71 0.70 -26.95
N LEU A 65 -2.67 0.23 -28.19
CA LEU A 65 -3.82 0.27 -29.11
C LEU A 65 -5.00 -0.59 -28.61
N VAL A 66 -4.72 -1.72 -27.96
CA VAL A 66 -5.77 -2.54 -27.31
C VAL A 66 -6.37 -1.78 -26.13
N ALA A 67 -5.55 -1.16 -25.29
CA ALA A 67 -6.01 -0.40 -24.12
C ALA A 67 -6.88 0.81 -24.49
N CYS A 68 -6.59 1.46 -25.62
CA CYS A 68 -7.40 2.56 -26.15
C CYS A 68 -8.64 2.09 -26.92
N GLY A 69 -8.92 0.79 -27.00
CA GLY A 69 -10.08 0.24 -27.71
C GLY A 69 -10.01 0.36 -29.23
N TYR A 70 -8.85 0.66 -29.80
CA TYR A 70 -8.70 0.91 -31.24
C TYR A 70 -8.62 -0.38 -32.06
N LYS A 71 -7.83 -1.36 -31.59
CA LYS A 71 -7.65 -2.66 -32.26
C LYS A 71 -7.48 -3.76 -31.23
N ASN A 72 -8.06 -4.92 -31.53
CA ASN A 72 -7.80 -6.13 -30.78
C ASN A 72 -6.52 -6.79 -31.28
N HIS A 73 -5.60 -7.03 -30.36
CA HIS A 73 -4.41 -7.84 -30.55
C HIS A 73 -4.39 -8.91 -29.46
N ASP A 74 -4.07 -10.15 -29.83
CA ASP A 74 -3.96 -11.25 -28.87
C ASP A 74 -2.50 -11.49 -28.41
N ASP A 75 -1.55 -10.91 -29.12
CA ASP A 75 -0.12 -10.86 -28.80
C ASP A 75 0.22 -9.44 -28.32
N PHE A 76 0.06 -9.22 -27.01
CA PHE A 76 0.54 -8.03 -26.32
C PHE A 76 1.02 -8.39 -24.91
N LYS A 77 1.86 -7.52 -24.33
CA LYS A 77 2.46 -7.67 -23.01
C LYS A 77 1.77 -6.79 -21.99
N THR A 78 1.57 -7.33 -20.80
CA THR A 78 1.17 -6.58 -19.62
C THR A 78 2.37 -6.32 -18.72
N ILE A 79 2.29 -5.28 -17.90
CA ILE A 79 3.30 -4.99 -16.88
C ILE A 79 3.50 -6.16 -15.91
N GLN A 80 4.66 -6.18 -15.26
CA GLN A 80 5.01 -7.16 -14.24
C GLN A 80 4.43 -6.79 -12.87
N ALA A 81 4.30 -7.77 -11.97
CA ALA A 81 3.84 -7.59 -10.58
C ALA A 81 4.48 -6.39 -9.87
N LYS A 82 5.81 -6.23 -10.01
CA LYS A 82 6.55 -5.10 -9.42
C LYS A 82 5.95 -3.76 -9.84
N THR A 83 5.74 -3.57 -11.14
CA THR A 83 5.16 -2.35 -11.69
C THR A 83 3.69 -2.18 -11.28
N VAL A 84 2.94 -3.27 -11.09
CA VAL A 84 1.56 -3.21 -10.58
C VAL A 84 1.54 -2.58 -9.20
N PHE A 85 2.29 -3.14 -8.25
CA PHE A 85 2.29 -2.66 -6.86
C PHE A 85 2.93 -1.29 -6.70
N GLU A 86 3.95 -0.97 -7.51
CA GLU A 86 4.51 0.38 -7.54
C GLU A 86 3.48 1.41 -8.03
N ARG A 87 2.73 1.11 -9.11
CA ARG A 87 1.68 2.03 -9.62
C ARG A 87 0.55 2.23 -8.62
N LEU A 88 0.10 1.16 -7.96
CA LEU A 88 -0.94 1.23 -6.93
C LEU A 88 -0.53 2.12 -5.76
N HIS A 89 0.73 2.04 -5.35
CA HIS A 89 1.24 2.82 -4.23
C HIS A 89 1.63 4.26 -4.61
N VAL A 90 2.47 4.43 -5.64
CA VAL A 90 3.11 5.73 -5.94
C VAL A 90 2.29 6.58 -6.90
N ASN A 91 1.70 5.97 -7.94
CA ASN A 91 1.03 6.74 -9.00
C ASN A 91 -0.45 7.00 -8.71
N LEU A 92 -1.10 6.06 -8.03
CA LEU A 92 -2.52 6.18 -7.69
C LEU A 92 -2.75 6.53 -6.23
N SER A 93 -1.72 6.46 -5.38
CA SER A 93 -1.82 6.69 -3.93
C SER A 93 -3.07 6.04 -3.33
N ILE A 94 -3.27 4.73 -3.59
CA ILE A 94 -4.47 4.01 -3.13
C ILE A 94 -4.59 4.18 -1.61
N PRO A 95 -5.71 4.72 -1.09
CA PRO A 95 -5.85 4.97 0.34
C PRO A 95 -5.58 3.72 1.17
N LYS A 96 -4.83 3.89 2.26
CA LYS A 96 -4.38 2.81 3.17
C LYS A 96 -3.45 1.75 2.57
N PHE A 97 -3.03 1.89 1.31
CA PHE A 97 -2.03 1.02 0.68
C PHE A 97 -0.62 1.62 0.83
N ASP A 98 -0.07 1.54 2.05
CA ASP A 98 1.27 2.05 2.38
C ASP A 98 2.42 1.27 1.75
N HIS A 99 3.63 1.80 1.93
CA HIS A 99 4.87 1.13 1.52
C HIS A 99 5.02 -0.28 2.12
N LYS A 100 4.57 -0.52 3.37
CA LYS A 100 4.64 -1.87 3.99
C LYS A 100 3.81 -2.88 3.23
N LYS A 101 2.59 -2.51 2.83
CA LYS A 101 1.70 -3.34 2.01
C LYS A 101 2.28 -3.56 0.62
N LYS A 102 2.84 -2.52 0.00
CA LYS A 102 3.59 -2.67 -1.26
C LYS A 102 4.74 -3.66 -1.13
N ASP A 103 5.57 -3.53 -0.09
CA ASP A 103 6.73 -4.40 0.14
C ASP A 103 6.32 -5.84 0.41
N PHE A 104 5.21 -6.05 1.13
CA PHE A 104 4.61 -7.37 1.28
C PHE A 104 4.21 -7.97 -0.07
N CYS A 105 3.50 -7.20 -0.91
CA CYS A 105 3.13 -7.65 -2.26
C CYS A 105 4.36 -7.98 -3.12
N MET A 106 5.38 -7.13 -3.08
CA MET A 106 6.65 -7.35 -3.78
C MET A 106 7.36 -8.61 -3.30
N SER A 107 7.41 -8.84 -1.98
CA SER A 107 7.97 -10.04 -1.37
C SER A 107 7.25 -11.29 -1.88
N LEU A 108 5.92 -11.28 -1.92
CA LEU A 108 5.12 -12.39 -2.41
C LEU A 108 5.34 -12.66 -3.91
N ALA A 109 5.42 -11.59 -4.72
CA ALA A 109 5.72 -11.69 -6.15
C ALA A 109 7.13 -12.25 -6.42
N ASN A 110 8.13 -11.86 -5.62
CA ASN A 110 9.49 -12.38 -5.72
C ASN A 110 9.56 -13.87 -5.36
N LYS A 111 8.83 -14.29 -4.30
CA LYS A 111 8.71 -15.71 -3.95
C LYS A 111 8.09 -16.52 -5.08
N ARG A 112 7.01 -16.02 -5.67
CA ARG A 112 6.41 -16.67 -6.86
C ARG A 112 7.38 -16.77 -8.03
N ASN A 113 8.15 -15.72 -8.32
CA ASN A 113 9.17 -15.79 -9.37
C ASN A 113 10.21 -16.87 -9.09
N ALA A 114 10.66 -16.99 -7.84
CA ALA A 114 11.58 -18.05 -7.44
C ALA A 114 10.93 -19.44 -7.56
N GLU A 115 9.67 -19.60 -7.14
CA GLU A 115 8.93 -20.87 -7.27
C GLU A 115 8.82 -21.32 -8.75
N LEU A 116 8.56 -20.39 -9.67
CA LEU A 116 8.32 -20.70 -11.07
C LEU A 116 9.58 -20.81 -11.93
N HIS A 117 10.65 -20.10 -11.57
CA HIS A 117 11.81 -19.91 -12.44
C HIS A 117 13.15 -20.30 -11.81
N SER A 118 13.19 -20.62 -10.52
CA SER A 118 14.39 -21.10 -9.85
C SER A 118 14.26 -22.58 -9.47
N GLY A 119 15.33 -23.17 -8.93
CA GLY A 119 15.29 -24.52 -8.34
C GLY A 119 14.97 -24.51 -6.84
N LEU A 120 14.47 -23.40 -6.30
CA LEU A 120 14.16 -23.22 -4.88
C LEU A 120 12.67 -23.49 -4.60
N LEU A 121 12.35 -23.74 -3.32
CA LEU A 121 10.99 -23.90 -2.80
C LEU A 121 10.66 -22.77 -1.79
N PRO A 122 10.52 -21.51 -2.25
CA PRO A 122 10.39 -20.33 -1.40
C PRO A 122 9.10 -20.28 -0.54
N PHE A 123 8.09 -21.09 -0.87
CA PHE A 123 6.85 -21.19 -0.10
C PHE A 123 6.88 -22.27 0.98
N ASP A 124 7.80 -23.23 0.89
CA ASP A 124 7.90 -24.32 1.87
C ASP A 124 8.32 -23.79 3.25
N GLY A 125 7.60 -24.23 4.28
CA GLY A 125 7.87 -23.87 5.68
C GLY A 125 7.43 -22.46 6.08
N LEU A 126 6.73 -21.73 5.21
CA LEU A 126 6.19 -20.41 5.56
C LEU A 126 5.05 -20.49 6.57
N ARG A 127 5.02 -19.52 7.47
CA ARG A 127 4.02 -19.37 8.54
C ARG A 127 2.82 -18.58 8.02
N LEU A 128 1.75 -19.29 7.67
CA LEU A 128 0.52 -18.66 7.15
C LEU A 128 -0.13 -17.68 8.11
N ASP A 129 0.01 -17.90 9.42
CA ASP A 129 -0.49 -16.99 10.45
C ASP A 129 0.17 -15.60 10.40
N LEU A 130 1.37 -15.49 9.82
CA LEU A 130 2.05 -14.21 9.59
C LEU A 130 1.76 -13.61 8.22
N ILE A 131 1.26 -14.39 7.26
CA ILE A 131 1.06 -13.97 5.86
C ILE A 131 -0.39 -13.61 5.59
N LEU A 132 -1.32 -14.44 6.06
CA LEU A 132 -2.74 -14.32 5.75
C LEU A 132 -3.36 -13.00 6.21
N PRO A 133 -3.07 -12.45 7.41
CA PRO A 133 -3.65 -11.17 7.82
C PRO A 133 -3.37 -10.06 6.81
N HIS A 134 -2.09 -9.86 6.46
CA HIS A 134 -1.68 -8.85 5.49
C HIS A 134 -2.22 -9.14 4.08
N PHE A 135 -2.21 -10.40 3.65
CA PHE A 135 -2.77 -10.79 2.36
C PHE A 135 -4.24 -10.39 2.23
N TRP A 136 -5.07 -10.73 3.23
CA TRP A 136 -6.50 -10.44 3.18
C TRP A 136 -6.79 -8.95 3.33
N GLU A 137 -6.06 -8.24 4.21
CA GLU A 137 -6.20 -6.80 4.37
C GLU A 137 -5.93 -6.06 3.06
N ILE A 138 -4.85 -6.42 2.35
CA ILE A 138 -4.54 -5.85 1.04
C ILE A 138 -5.64 -6.15 0.02
N CYS A 139 -6.15 -7.39 -0.01
CA CYS A 139 -7.26 -7.73 -0.90
C CYS A 139 -8.50 -6.87 -0.60
N VAL A 140 -8.82 -6.63 0.68
CA VAL A 140 -9.92 -5.74 1.08
C VAL A 140 -9.71 -4.33 0.55
N ILE A 141 -8.52 -3.75 0.74
CA ILE A 141 -8.21 -2.39 0.27
C ILE A 141 -8.38 -2.27 -1.25
N LEU A 142 -7.80 -3.22 -2.00
CA LEU A 142 -7.90 -3.21 -3.46
C LEU A 142 -9.34 -3.43 -3.94
N LEU A 143 -10.11 -4.30 -3.30
CA LEU A 143 -11.52 -4.54 -3.64
C LEU A 143 -12.38 -3.30 -3.35
N GLN A 144 -12.20 -2.68 -2.17
CA GLN A 144 -12.94 -1.48 -1.79
C GLN A 144 -12.70 -0.31 -2.76
N PHE A 145 -11.46 -0.13 -3.21
CA PHE A 145 -11.14 0.87 -4.24
C PHE A 145 -11.91 0.65 -5.54
N GLN A 146 -12.17 -0.61 -5.91
CA GLN A 146 -12.97 -1.00 -7.08
C GLN A 146 -14.49 -0.97 -6.83
N GLY A 147 -14.95 -0.53 -5.65
CA GLY A 147 -16.35 -0.60 -5.23
C GLY A 147 -16.86 -2.02 -4.99
N LYS A 148 -15.94 -2.96 -4.65
CA LYS A 148 -16.20 -4.38 -4.39
C LYS A 148 -15.90 -4.76 -2.94
N ASN A 149 -16.37 -5.94 -2.55
CA ASN A 149 -16.06 -6.51 -1.24
C ASN A 149 -15.59 -7.99 -1.33
N LEU A 150 -15.17 -8.55 -0.20
CA LEU A 150 -14.70 -9.93 -0.11
C LEU A 150 -15.82 -10.94 -0.44
N ASP A 151 -17.07 -10.69 -0.04
CA ASP A 151 -18.18 -11.61 -0.29
C ASP A 151 -18.40 -11.83 -1.79
N GLU A 152 -18.36 -10.76 -2.58
CA GLU A 152 -18.44 -10.81 -4.04
C GLU A 152 -17.26 -11.58 -4.66
N TRP A 153 -16.08 -11.50 -4.03
CA TRP A 153 -14.84 -12.07 -4.57
C TRP A 153 -14.68 -13.57 -4.23
N ILE A 154 -14.82 -13.97 -2.96
CA ILE A 154 -14.53 -15.35 -2.49
C ILE A 154 -15.74 -16.06 -1.87
N GLY A 155 -16.90 -15.40 -1.81
CA GLY A 155 -18.11 -15.94 -1.19
C GLY A 155 -18.15 -15.72 0.33
N SER A 156 -19.37 -15.67 0.88
CA SER A 156 -19.61 -15.20 2.24
C SER A 156 -18.90 -16.01 3.33
N ASP A 157 -18.91 -17.34 3.23
CA ASP A 157 -18.27 -18.18 4.26
C ASP A 157 -16.76 -17.93 4.35
N GLU A 158 -16.10 -17.76 3.21
CA GLU A 158 -14.67 -17.49 3.17
C GLU A 158 -14.35 -16.04 3.55
N ALA A 159 -15.19 -15.08 3.12
CA ALA A 159 -15.05 -13.69 3.51
C ALA A 159 -15.13 -13.51 5.03
N ILE A 160 -16.08 -14.18 5.71
CA ILE A 160 -16.17 -14.17 7.18
C ILE A 160 -14.90 -14.73 7.82
N ARG A 161 -14.33 -15.82 7.27
CA ARG A 161 -13.06 -16.38 7.76
C ARG A 161 -11.90 -15.41 7.59
N ALA A 162 -11.77 -14.79 6.42
CA ALA A 162 -10.72 -13.82 6.12
C ALA A 162 -10.82 -12.58 7.03
N LEU A 163 -12.02 -12.02 7.21
CA LEU A 163 -12.26 -10.89 8.09
C LEU A 163 -11.95 -11.21 9.56
N LYS A 164 -12.25 -12.43 10.01
CA LYS A 164 -11.86 -12.88 11.36
C LYS A 164 -10.34 -12.90 11.53
N ILE A 165 -9.60 -13.41 10.54
CA ILE A 165 -8.12 -13.41 10.57
C ILE A 165 -7.58 -11.98 10.70
N ILE A 166 -8.12 -11.03 9.93
CA ILE A 166 -7.73 -9.61 10.01
C ILE A 166 -8.04 -9.05 11.41
N THR A 167 -9.24 -9.31 11.94
CA THR A 167 -9.68 -8.79 13.24
C THR A 167 -8.83 -9.33 14.39
N ASP A 168 -8.58 -10.65 14.41
CA ASP A 168 -7.76 -11.31 15.42
C ASP A 168 -6.31 -10.78 15.37
N HIS A 169 -5.77 -10.55 14.16
CA HIS A 169 -4.46 -9.94 13.97
C HIS A 169 -4.41 -8.50 14.49
N SER A 170 -5.39 -7.67 14.14
CA SER A 170 -5.47 -6.27 14.60
C SER A 170 -5.53 -6.17 16.13
N ALA A 171 -6.30 -7.03 16.80
CA ALA A 171 -6.35 -7.08 18.26
C ALA A 171 -4.99 -7.47 18.89
N THR A 172 -4.30 -8.43 18.27
CA THR A 172 -2.95 -8.85 18.68
C THR A 172 -1.94 -7.72 18.48
N LEU A 173 -1.95 -7.08 17.30
CA LEU A 173 -1.08 -5.97 16.96
C LEU A 173 -1.27 -4.80 17.92
N LYS A 174 -2.52 -4.45 18.26
CA LYS A 174 -2.84 -3.45 19.27
C LYS A 174 -2.12 -3.70 20.59
N THR A 175 -2.24 -4.92 21.11
CA THR A 175 -1.59 -5.31 22.37
C THR A 175 -0.06 -5.19 22.29
N ILE A 176 0.53 -5.58 21.16
CA ILE A 176 1.97 -5.49 20.91
C ILE A 176 2.43 -4.02 20.85
N VAL A 177 1.71 -3.18 20.10
CA VAL A 177 2.02 -1.76 19.94
C VAL A 177 1.92 -1.02 21.27
N GLU A 178 0.83 -1.23 22.01
CA GLU A 178 0.63 -0.63 23.35
C GLU A 178 1.76 -1.05 24.30
N SER A 179 2.10 -2.35 24.34
CA SER A 179 3.19 -2.86 25.17
C SER A 179 4.55 -2.26 24.79
N ARG A 180 4.82 -2.09 23.49
CA ARG A 180 6.06 -1.44 22.98
C ARG A 180 6.12 0.02 23.38
N VAL A 181 5.01 0.75 23.29
CA VAL A 181 4.91 2.16 23.71
C VAL A 181 5.18 2.30 25.20
N ASP A 182 4.60 1.42 26.03
CA ASP A 182 4.84 1.40 27.47
C ASP A 182 6.29 1.05 27.82
N ALA A 183 6.89 0.08 27.13
CA ALA A 183 8.31 -0.26 27.29
C ALA A 183 9.22 0.94 26.95
N CYS A 184 8.97 1.61 25.81
CA CYS A 184 9.70 2.83 25.43
C CYS A 184 9.53 3.95 26.46
N ARG A 185 8.33 4.12 27.03
CA ARG A 185 8.06 5.11 28.08
C ARG A 185 8.89 4.84 29.33
N ASN A 186 8.98 3.58 29.76
CA ASN A 186 9.78 3.19 30.93
C ASN A 186 11.28 3.35 30.66
N ASN A 187 11.76 2.88 29.51
CA ASN A 187 13.16 3.03 29.09
C ASN A 187 13.57 4.51 29.05
N TYR A 188 12.70 5.39 28.54
CA TYR A 188 12.94 6.83 28.51
C TYR A 188 13.14 7.42 29.92
N ARG A 189 12.27 7.05 30.86
CA ARG A 189 12.33 7.53 32.25
C ARG A 189 13.62 7.13 32.95
N GLU A 190 14.13 5.94 32.65
CA GLU A 190 15.41 5.46 33.19
C GLU A 190 16.61 6.14 32.51
N LYS A 191 16.60 6.20 31.17
CA LYS A 191 17.68 6.75 30.35
C LYS A 191 17.95 8.23 30.64
N TYR A 192 16.89 9.03 30.82
CA TYR A 192 17.00 10.49 30.99
C TYR A 192 16.52 10.98 32.35
N LYS A 193 16.76 10.18 33.39
CA LYS A 193 16.44 10.54 34.79
C LYS A 193 17.17 11.80 35.26
N PHE A 194 18.38 12.04 34.75
CA PHE A 194 19.30 13.08 35.25
C PHE A 194 19.68 14.15 34.23
N ASP A 195 19.65 13.82 32.94
CA ASP A 195 20.01 14.72 31.85
C ASP A 195 19.10 14.43 30.65
N GLN A 196 18.68 15.46 29.91
CA GLN A 196 17.86 15.34 28.72
C GLN A 196 18.57 16.04 27.56
N PRO A 197 19.07 15.29 26.56
CA PRO A 197 19.77 15.87 25.43
C PRO A 197 18.79 16.67 24.56
N HIS A 198 19.29 17.71 23.92
CA HIS A 198 18.57 18.34 22.82
C HIS A 198 18.84 17.58 21.53
N ILE A 199 17.81 16.96 20.96
CA ILE A 199 17.91 16.18 19.71
C ILE A 199 17.27 17.00 18.60
N ILE A 200 18.06 17.30 17.56
CA ILE A 200 17.61 18.07 16.40
C ILE A 200 17.18 17.11 15.29
N TYR A 201 15.92 17.24 14.85
CA TYR A 201 15.37 16.54 13.69
C TYR A 201 15.57 17.34 12.42
N ASP A 202 15.84 16.62 11.35
CA ASP A 202 15.85 17.13 10.00
C ASP A 202 14.47 16.86 9.41
N VAL A 203 13.82 17.92 8.95
CA VAL A 203 12.43 17.93 8.49
C VAL A 203 12.44 18.43 7.06
N ASP A 204 11.88 17.62 6.16
CA ASP A 204 11.63 17.95 4.77
C ASP A 204 10.12 17.89 4.48
N ASP A 205 9.76 17.94 3.20
CA ASP A 205 8.38 18.13 2.76
C ASP A 205 7.43 17.03 3.23
N ASN A 206 7.90 15.78 3.29
CA ASN A 206 7.09 14.64 3.70
C ASN A 206 7.28 14.25 5.17
N LYS A 207 7.74 15.20 6.01
CA LYS A 207 7.94 14.97 7.45
C LYS A 207 7.32 16.08 8.30
N GLU A 208 6.88 15.69 9.50
CA GLU A 208 6.30 16.60 10.48
C GLU A 208 6.79 16.26 11.89
N LEU A 209 6.90 17.29 12.74
CA LEU A 209 7.27 17.09 14.14
C LEU A 209 6.01 16.91 14.98
N ILE A 210 5.89 15.75 15.61
CA ILE A 210 4.73 15.41 16.44
C ILE A 210 5.14 15.06 17.87
N PRO A 211 4.25 15.21 18.86
CA PRO A 211 4.50 14.70 20.20
C PRO A 211 4.56 13.17 20.19
N CYS A 212 5.62 12.59 20.74
CA CYS A 212 5.81 11.15 20.83
C CYS A 212 4.76 10.52 21.76
N PRO A 213 4.01 9.48 21.33
CA PRO A 213 2.98 8.85 22.17
C PRO A 213 3.54 8.10 23.40
N ALA A 214 4.83 7.76 23.40
CA ALA A 214 5.50 7.13 24.55
C ALA A 214 6.01 8.16 25.56
N CYS A 215 6.88 9.08 25.12
CA CYS A 215 7.66 9.95 26.01
C CYS A 215 7.24 11.43 26.00
N ASN A 216 6.32 11.82 25.11
CA ASN A 216 5.83 13.19 24.93
C ASN A 216 6.88 14.24 24.47
N ASN A 217 8.12 13.83 24.16
CA ASN A 217 9.07 14.67 23.43
C ASN A 217 8.75 14.70 21.94
N VAL A 218 9.45 15.55 21.20
CA VAL A 218 9.37 15.61 19.74
C VAL A 218 9.81 14.28 19.11
N ALA A 219 8.95 13.75 18.23
CA ALA A 219 9.20 12.65 17.32
C ALA A 219 8.99 13.10 15.87
N LEU A 220 9.60 12.37 14.95
CA LEU A 220 9.49 12.62 13.52
C LEU A 220 8.41 11.71 12.94
N ALA A 221 7.36 12.30 12.40
CA ALA A 221 6.37 11.63 11.58
C ALA A 221 6.82 11.67 10.12
N TYR A 222 6.67 10.55 9.43
CA TYR A 222 6.88 10.43 7.99
C TYR A 222 5.53 10.23 7.33
N GLY A 223 5.28 11.01 6.29
CA GLY A 223 4.05 10.98 5.54
C GLY A 223 4.23 10.44 4.13
N GLU A 224 3.22 9.74 3.65
CA GLU A 224 3.06 9.41 2.24
C GLU A 224 2.09 10.42 1.61
N PHE A 225 2.40 10.87 0.40
CA PHE A 225 1.57 11.84 -0.31
C PHE A 225 0.19 11.26 -0.61
N ASN A 226 -0.84 11.95 -0.15
CA ASN A 226 -2.24 11.59 -0.35
C ASN A 226 -2.86 12.43 -1.48
N ASP A 227 -2.91 13.76 -1.28
CA ASP A 227 -3.56 14.66 -2.23
C ASP A 227 -2.92 16.06 -2.21
N LYS A 228 -3.18 16.86 -3.25
CA LYS A 228 -2.83 18.27 -3.30
C LYS A 228 -4.02 19.11 -3.76
N VAL A 229 -4.25 20.23 -3.05
CA VAL A 229 -5.33 21.17 -3.37
C VAL A 229 -4.73 22.52 -3.72
N CYS A 230 -5.17 23.11 -4.83
CA CYS A 230 -4.84 24.49 -5.18
C CYS A 230 -5.76 25.43 -4.39
N GLU A 231 -5.18 26.27 -3.54
CA GLU A 231 -5.89 27.23 -2.71
C GLU A 231 -6.14 28.56 -3.46
N GLY A 232 -5.33 28.85 -4.48
CA GLY A 232 -5.42 30.06 -5.30
C GLY A 232 -4.06 30.56 -5.79
N GLU A 233 -4.06 31.76 -6.36
CA GLU A 233 -2.83 32.46 -6.77
C GLU A 233 -2.06 32.98 -5.55
N SER A 234 -0.73 33.03 -5.63
CA SER A 234 0.11 33.64 -4.59
C SER A 234 -0.09 35.16 -4.57
N GLU A 235 -0.23 35.73 -3.37
CA GLU A 235 -0.32 37.18 -3.18
C GLU A 235 1.03 37.87 -3.50
N ASP A 236 2.14 37.17 -3.30
CA ASP A 236 3.50 37.70 -3.42
C ASP A 236 4.12 37.47 -4.80
N ASN A 237 3.70 36.43 -5.52
CA ASN A 237 4.21 36.09 -6.85
C ASN A 237 3.08 35.74 -7.83
N PRO A 238 2.77 36.61 -8.82
CA PRO A 238 1.71 36.39 -9.81
C PRO A 238 1.89 35.15 -10.68
N TRP A 239 3.08 34.55 -10.69
CA TRP A 239 3.39 33.35 -11.47
C TRP A 239 3.32 32.07 -10.63
N HIS A 240 2.99 32.16 -9.34
CA HIS A 240 2.89 31.02 -8.42
C HIS A 240 1.45 30.85 -7.93
N ALA A 241 1.10 29.62 -7.60
CA ALA A 241 -0.11 29.28 -6.87
C ALA A 241 0.24 28.67 -5.51
N VAL A 242 -0.68 28.84 -4.55
CA VAL A 242 -0.59 28.26 -3.22
C VAL A 242 -1.20 26.88 -3.27
N TYR A 243 -0.43 25.87 -2.88
CA TYR A 243 -0.89 24.49 -2.80
C TYR A 243 -0.82 23.99 -1.36
N THR A 244 -1.88 23.31 -0.93
CA THR A 244 -1.90 22.53 0.31
C THR A 244 -1.70 21.06 -0.05
N TYR A 245 -0.56 20.51 0.38
CA TYR A 245 -0.22 19.10 0.28
C TYR A 245 -0.72 18.36 1.51
N TYR A 246 -1.41 17.23 1.30
CA TYR A 246 -1.90 16.34 2.35
C TYR A 246 -1.04 15.09 2.38
N TYR A 247 -0.53 14.77 3.57
CA TYR A 247 0.29 13.60 3.82
C TYR A 247 -0.35 12.71 4.87
N ASP A 248 -0.51 11.44 4.54
CA ASP A 248 -0.96 10.41 5.46
C ASP A 248 0.26 9.83 6.21
N THR A 249 0.24 9.88 7.53
CA THR A 249 1.35 9.45 8.41
C THR A 249 1.44 7.94 8.42
N THR A 250 2.54 7.42 7.92
CA THR A 250 2.82 5.98 7.85
C THR A 250 3.90 5.54 8.81
N GLU A 251 4.78 6.43 9.26
CA GLU A 251 5.81 6.08 10.23
C GLU A 251 6.01 7.16 11.28
N VAL A 252 6.41 6.73 12.49
CA VAL A 252 6.78 7.64 13.57
C VAL A 252 8.02 7.14 14.25
N HIS A 253 9.08 7.95 14.23
CA HIS A 253 10.37 7.65 14.84
C HIS A 253 10.73 8.67 15.92
N CYS A 254 10.92 8.18 17.15
CA CYS A 254 11.37 8.99 18.27
C CYS A 254 12.81 8.61 18.66
N ARG A 255 13.73 9.57 18.59
CA ARG A 255 15.13 9.38 19.00
C ARG A 255 15.37 9.54 20.51
N TYR A 256 14.38 10.03 21.25
CA TYR A 256 14.44 10.08 22.70
C TYR A 256 14.22 8.68 23.29
N CYS A 257 13.04 8.10 23.08
CA CYS A 257 12.66 6.81 23.67
C CYS A 257 12.87 5.61 22.74
N ASP A 258 13.47 5.83 21.58
CA ASP A 258 13.72 4.81 20.55
C ASP A 258 12.45 4.12 20.01
N LEU A 259 11.28 4.78 20.15
CA LEU A 259 10.01 4.29 19.62
C LEU A 259 10.04 4.36 18.10
N LYS A 260 9.65 3.26 17.45
CA LYS A 260 9.41 3.18 16.02
C LYS A 260 8.05 2.55 15.76
N LEU A 261 7.19 3.25 15.04
CA LEU A 261 5.92 2.77 14.51
C LEU A 261 6.02 2.77 13.00
N ILE A 262 5.63 1.68 12.35
CA ILE A 262 5.80 1.50 10.90
C ILE A 262 4.52 0.94 10.27
N GLY A 263 4.06 1.63 9.23
CA GLY A 263 2.82 1.36 8.50
C GLY A 263 1.58 1.95 9.19
N TYR A 264 0.51 2.11 8.43
CA TYR A 264 -0.76 2.66 8.90
C TYR A 264 -1.30 1.93 10.13
N GLU A 265 -1.22 0.60 10.12
CA GLU A 265 -1.79 -0.23 11.17
C GLU A 265 -1.20 0.08 12.55
N GLU A 266 0.12 0.32 12.64
CA GLU A 266 0.77 0.64 13.91
C GLU A 266 0.54 2.08 14.35
N VAL A 267 0.53 3.02 13.40
CA VAL A 267 0.34 4.45 13.67
C VAL A 267 -1.08 4.73 14.16
N GLU A 268 -2.10 4.19 13.48
CA GLU A 268 -3.53 4.43 13.78
C GLU A 268 -3.93 3.90 15.17
N ILE A 269 -3.19 2.94 15.74
CA ILE A 269 -3.43 2.44 17.10
C ILE A 269 -3.19 3.53 18.16
N VAL A 270 -2.24 4.45 17.93
CA VAL A 270 -1.78 5.40 18.95
C VAL A 270 -1.96 6.86 18.58
N ILE A 271 -2.06 7.20 17.30
CA ILE A 271 -2.21 8.57 16.81
C ILE A 271 -3.54 8.68 16.08
N LYS A 272 -4.38 9.64 16.52
CA LYS A 272 -5.73 9.85 15.98
C LYS A 272 -5.74 10.68 14.69
N ASP A 273 -4.85 11.68 14.61
CA ASP A 273 -4.73 12.57 13.46
C ASP A 273 -3.56 12.10 12.61
N ILE A 274 -3.84 11.15 11.72
CA ILE A 274 -2.82 10.57 10.85
C ILE A 274 -2.43 11.52 9.72
N VAL A 275 -3.17 12.58 9.43
CA VAL A 275 -2.89 13.47 8.30
C VAL A 275 -2.20 14.73 8.79
N PHE A 276 -1.10 15.12 8.14
CA PHE A 276 -0.53 16.45 8.27
C PHE A 276 -0.49 17.16 6.91
N THR A 277 -0.41 18.48 6.95
CA THR A 277 -0.43 19.32 5.74
C THR A 277 0.82 20.18 5.63
N LYS A 278 1.23 20.46 4.41
CA LYS A 278 2.26 21.45 4.09
C LYS A 278 1.71 22.41 3.04
N THR A 279 1.87 23.69 3.29
CA THR A 279 1.52 24.73 2.30
C THR A 279 2.79 25.22 1.63
N THR A 280 2.81 25.21 0.31
CA THR A 280 3.93 25.69 -0.50
C THR A 280 3.42 26.59 -1.62
N GLU A 281 4.29 27.50 -2.07
CA GLU A 281 4.08 28.30 -3.27
C GLU A 281 4.97 27.76 -4.38
N GLU A 282 4.37 27.41 -5.51
CA GLU A 282 5.09 26.87 -6.66
C GLU A 282 4.48 27.40 -7.97
N GLU A 283 5.29 27.41 -9.03
CA GLU A 283 4.79 27.71 -10.37
C GLU A 283 3.73 26.64 -10.73
N PRO A 284 2.51 27.04 -11.12
CA PRO A 284 1.53 26.10 -11.61
C PRO A 284 2.14 25.31 -12.76
N ASP A 285 1.91 24.00 -12.77
CA ASP A 285 2.26 23.17 -13.92
C ASP A 285 1.30 23.56 -15.05
N TYR A 286 1.71 24.57 -15.83
CA TYR A 286 1.02 24.93 -17.05
C TYR A 286 1.26 23.77 -18.02
N ASP A 287 0.32 22.83 -18.05
CA ASP A 287 0.14 21.94 -19.19
C ASP A 287 -0.10 22.89 -20.38
N TYR A 288 0.97 23.22 -21.10
CA TYR A 288 0.87 23.93 -22.35
C TYR A 288 0.07 22.99 -23.24
N ASP A 289 -1.22 23.25 -23.33
CA ASP A 289 -2.09 22.71 -24.35
C ASP A 289 -1.46 23.15 -25.66
N TYR A 290 -0.58 22.30 -26.21
CA TYR A 290 -0.03 22.47 -27.54
C TYR A 290 -1.22 22.31 -28.47
N GLY A 291 -1.93 23.41 -28.67
CA GLY A 291 -2.91 23.61 -29.72
C GLY A 291 -2.23 23.37 -31.05
N ASN A 292 -2.13 22.11 -31.43
CA ASN A 292 -1.94 21.73 -32.82
C ASN A 292 -3.28 21.96 -33.52
N ASP A 293 -3.49 23.22 -33.90
CA ASP A 293 -4.30 23.57 -35.08
C ASP A 293 -3.72 22.92 -36.34
#